data_AF-A0A183F3A5-F1
#
_entry.id   AF-A0A183F3A5-F1
#
_cell.length_a   1.000
_cell.length_b   1.000
_cell.length_c   1.000
_cell.angle_alpha   90.00
_cell.angle_beta   90.00
_cell.angle_gamma   90.00
#
_symmetry.space_group_name_H-M   'P 1'
#
loop_
_entity.id
_entity.type
_entity.pdbx_description
1 polymer ?
#
loop_
_entity_poly.entity_id
_entity_poly.type
_entity_poly.pdbx_seq_one_letter_code
_entity_poly.pdbx_strand_id
1 'polypeptide(L)'
;MSTLPRSDKLLMLLQRKLPGDPTLSFPTSVMTSIQVHILNPVDIMRAVLDEGVCCFPYGLILDKTNALLDQVEFVLHGGDQDSIRWEPVALLAKKASLHYRTHLERTMEERLGEGLRLKAAQRILRLDSFMVESTVTKLEKDTTKARDELKWELEQLQQQNAQLRKDNRQLKMDHMRLETRVEMLEQKFKTLARLLS
;
A
#
# COMPACT_ATOMS: atom_id res chain seq x y z
N MET A 1 22.50 9.37 0.71
CA MET A 1 22.03 10.24 1.80
C MET A 1 21.80 11.63 1.25
N SER A 2 20.73 12.32 1.65
CA SER A 2 20.52 13.71 1.25
C SER A 2 21.63 14.61 1.82
N THR A 3 22.11 15.53 0.98
CA THR A 3 23.20 16.49 1.26
C THR A 3 22.97 17.39 2.48
N LEU A 4 21.73 17.82 2.73
CA LEU A 4 21.38 18.74 3.81
C LEU A 4 21.55 18.12 5.21
N PRO A 5 20.91 16.97 5.54
CA PRO A 5 21.08 16.35 6.86
C PRO A 5 22.54 16.02 7.21
N ARG A 6 23.36 15.73 6.19
CA ARG A 6 24.80 15.53 6.36
C ARG A 6 25.51 16.84 6.72
N SER A 7 25.23 17.93 6.00
CA SER A 7 25.78 19.26 6.27
C SER A 7 25.40 19.76 7.67
N ASP A 8 24.13 19.67 8.03
CA ASP A 8 23.62 20.15 9.33
C ASP A 8 24.25 19.38 10.49
N LYS A 9 24.41 18.06 10.34
CA LYS A 9 25.08 17.21 11.33
C LYS A 9 26.56 17.60 11.50
N LEU A 10 27.27 17.85 10.41
CA LEU A 10 28.67 18.27 10.44
C LEU A 10 28.82 19.66 11.08
N LEU A 11 27.95 20.61 10.73
CA LEU A 11 27.95 21.96 11.30
C LEU A 11 27.64 21.94 12.81
N MET A 12 26.66 21.14 13.25
CA MET A 12 26.38 20.94 14.69
C MET A 12 27.58 20.35 15.44
N LEU A 13 28.26 19.36 14.85
CA LEU A 13 29.44 18.74 15.47
C LEU A 13 30.61 19.73 15.60
N LEU A 14 30.84 20.54 14.57
CA LEU A 14 31.85 21.60 14.57
C LEU A 14 31.55 22.67 15.62
N GLN A 15 30.34 23.21 15.63
CA GLN A 15 29.91 24.23 16.58
C GLN A 15 29.98 23.76 18.04
N ARG A 16 29.69 22.48 18.30
CA ARG A 16 29.79 21.90 19.64
C ARG A 16 31.23 21.74 20.13
N LYS A 17 32.17 21.47 19.22
CA LYS A 17 33.59 21.27 19.55
C LYS A 17 34.40 22.58 19.54
N LEU A 18 33.92 23.61 18.85
CA LEU A 18 34.59 24.92 18.71
C LEU A 18 35.03 25.56 20.04
N PRO A 19 34.26 25.52 21.14
CA PRO A 19 34.70 26.10 22.42
C PRO A 19 35.90 25.36 23.05
N GLY A 20 36.11 24.09 22.70
CA GLY A 20 37.18 23.25 23.24
C GLY A 20 38.40 23.13 22.34
N ASP A 21 38.30 23.51 21.06
CA ASP A 21 39.38 23.42 20.08
C ASP A 21 39.36 24.62 19.11
N PRO A 22 40.24 25.62 19.30
CA PRO A 22 40.31 26.81 18.45
C PRO A 22 40.70 26.51 17.00
N THR A 23 41.34 25.37 16.73
CA THR A 23 41.76 24.98 15.37
C THR A 23 40.57 24.69 14.45
N LEU A 24 39.39 24.42 15.02
CA LEU A 24 38.13 24.17 14.31
C LEU A 24 37.42 25.42 13.81
N SER A 25 37.95 26.62 14.09
CA SER A 25 37.38 27.89 13.65
C SER A 25 37.30 28.00 12.12
N PHE A 26 38.36 27.59 11.41
CA PHE A 26 38.42 27.63 9.95
C PHE A 26 37.42 26.67 9.28
N PRO A 27 37.37 25.37 9.63
CA PRO A 27 36.35 24.44 9.12
C PRO A 27 34.92 24.89 9.41
N THR A 28 34.68 25.48 10.59
CA THR A 28 33.34 26.00 10.96
C THR A 28 32.92 27.16 10.07
N SER A 29 33.84 28.08 9.78
CA SER A 29 33.60 29.21 8.87
C SER A 29 33.28 28.73 7.46
N VAL A 30 34.10 27.81 6.92
CA VAL A 30 33.89 27.21 5.59
C VAL A 30 32.53 26.49 5.50
N MET A 31 32.17 25.70 6.51
CA MET A 31 30.86 25.03 6.55
C MET A 31 29.70 26.01 6.60
N THR A 32 29.83 27.10 7.36
CA THR A 32 28.83 28.16 7.40
C THR A 32 28.67 28.82 6.01
N SER A 33 29.79 29.08 5.32
CA SER A 33 29.76 29.61 3.95
C SER A 33 29.12 28.65 2.95
N ILE A 34 29.39 27.34 3.06
CA ILE A 34 28.76 26.31 2.23
C ILE A 34 27.23 26.30 2.46
N GLN A 35 26.79 26.34 3.71
CA GLN A 35 25.36 26.36 4.04
C GLN A 35 24.67 27.59 3.44
N VAL A 36 25.22 28.78 3.68
CA VAL A 36 24.59 30.05 3.31
C VAL A 36 24.64 30.30 1.80
N HIS A 37 25.75 29.99 1.14
CA HIS A 37 25.98 30.40 -0.25
C HIS A 37 25.80 29.30 -1.28
N ILE A 38 25.70 28.03 -0.86
CA ILE A 38 25.52 26.89 -1.77
C ILE A 38 24.21 26.17 -1.49
N LEU A 39 24.00 25.72 -0.25
CA LEU A 39 22.83 24.89 0.08
C LEU A 39 21.54 25.71 0.11
N ASN A 40 21.50 26.85 0.82
CA ASN A 40 20.29 27.69 0.88
C ASN A 40 19.82 28.18 -0.51
N PRO A 41 20.68 28.63 -1.43
CA PRO A 41 20.25 29.02 -2.77
C PRO A 41 19.75 27.87 -3.64
N VAL A 42 20.17 26.64 -3.36
CA VAL A 42 19.74 25.42 -4.06
C VAL A 42 18.47 24.82 -3.44
N ASP A 43 18.17 25.14 -2.18
CA ASP A 43 17.02 24.61 -1.44
C ASP A 43 15.67 24.94 -2.09
N ILE A 44 15.55 26.12 -2.71
CA ILE A 44 14.35 26.51 -3.48
C ILE A 44 14.03 25.56 -4.66
N MET A 45 15.03 24.82 -5.14
CA MET A 45 14.90 23.84 -6.24
C MET A 45 14.78 22.41 -5.71
N ARG A 46 14.84 22.20 -4.39
CA ARG A 46 14.90 20.85 -3.79
C ARG A 46 13.67 20.03 -4.12
N ALA A 47 12.49 20.62 -3.95
CA ALA A 47 11.21 19.95 -4.17
C ALA A 47 11.09 19.41 -5.61
N VAL A 48 11.45 20.22 -6.62
CA VAL A 48 11.43 19.77 -8.03
C VAL A 48 12.50 18.74 -8.36
N LEU A 49 13.65 18.79 -7.70
CA LEU A 49 14.72 17.83 -7.88
C LEU A 49 14.35 16.46 -7.29
N ASP A 50 13.84 16.46 -6.06
CA ASP A 50 13.44 15.24 -5.35
C ASP A 50 12.25 14.55 -6.04
N GLU A 51 11.34 15.34 -6.61
CA GLU A 51 10.21 14.86 -7.40
C GLU A 51 10.59 14.47 -8.84
N GLY A 52 11.84 14.67 -9.25
CA GLY A 52 12.33 14.31 -10.59
C GLY A 52 11.74 15.16 -11.72
N VAL A 53 11.09 16.29 -11.39
CA VAL A 53 10.44 17.20 -12.33
C VAL A 53 11.48 18.00 -13.13
N CYS A 54 12.66 18.22 -12.54
CA CYS A 54 13.73 19.02 -13.14
C CYS A 54 15.06 18.26 -13.11
N CYS A 55 15.52 17.76 -14.26
CA CYS A 55 16.81 17.08 -14.43
C CYS A 55 17.92 18.03 -14.95
N PHE A 56 17.95 19.26 -14.42
CA PHE A 56 18.93 20.30 -14.78
C PHE A 56 20.29 20.11 -14.05
N PRO A 57 21.38 20.81 -14.44
CA PRO A 57 22.76 20.68 -13.90
C PRO A 57 22.94 20.94 -12.39
N TYR A 58 21.85 21.10 -11.63
CA TYR A 58 21.86 21.23 -10.18
C TYR A 58 22.37 19.96 -9.48
N GLY A 59 22.21 18.78 -10.08
CA GLY A 59 22.85 17.55 -9.60
C GLY A 59 24.37 17.70 -9.49
N LEU A 60 25.00 18.32 -10.49
CA LEU A 60 26.44 18.60 -10.48
C LEU A 60 26.85 19.58 -9.36
N ILE A 61 25.98 20.53 -8.99
CA ILE A 61 26.23 21.44 -7.87
C ILE A 61 26.21 20.64 -6.56
N LEU A 62 25.25 19.72 -6.39
CA LEU A 62 25.17 18.85 -5.22
C LEU A 62 26.36 17.89 -5.13
N ASP A 63 26.82 17.33 -6.25
CA ASP A 63 28.01 16.47 -6.30
C ASP A 63 29.27 17.23 -5.89
N LYS A 64 29.46 18.44 -6.43
CA LYS A 64 30.56 19.34 -6.01
C LYS A 64 30.44 19.74 -4.55
N THR A 65 29.23 19.93 -4.05
CA THR A 65 28.99 20.25 -2.63
C THR A 65 29.34 19.06 -1.74
N ASN A 66 28.98 17.84 -2.13
CA ASN A 66 29.38 16.62 -1.41
C ASN A 66 30.90 16.49 -1.33
N ALA A 67 31.60 16.74 -2.44
CA ALA A 67 33.06 16.72 -2.44
C ALA A 67 33.68 17.77 -1.50
N LEU A 68 33.05 18.94 -1.34
CA LEU A 68 33.46 19.93 -0.33
C LEU A 68 33.17 19.46 1.10
N LEU A 69 32.02 18.82 1.34
CA LEU A 69 31.70 18.23 2.64
C LEU A 69 32.68 17.12 3.03
N ASP A 70 33.10 16.28 2.07
CA ASP A 70 34.13 15.25 2.28
C ASP A 70 35.48 15.87 2.70
N GLN A 71 35.86 17.00 2.10
CA GLN A 71 37.07 17.74 2.45
C GLN A 71 37.00 18.33 3.87
N VAL A 72 35.87 18.95 4.23
CA VAL A 72 35.67 19.43 5.60
C VAL A 72 35.72 18.28 6.60
N GLU A 73 35.10 17.14 6.27
CA GLU A 73 35.12 15.96 7.13
C GLU A 73 36.53 15.39 7.30
N PHE A 74 37.37 15.45 6.26
CA PHE A 74 38.78 15.08 6.34
C PHE A 74 39.57 15.98 7.30
N VAL A 75 39.38 17.31 7.22
CA VAL A 75 40.02 18.27 8.14
C VAL A 75 39.58 18.03 9.60
N LEU A 76 38.30 17.69 9.80
CA LEU A 76 37.75 17.32 11.11
C LEU A 76 38.42 16.10 11.75
N HIS A 77 38.99 15.19 10.96
CA HIS A 77 39.66 13.98 11.44
C HIS A 77 41.19 14.14 11.52
N GLY A 78 41.71 15.37 11.44
CA GLY A 78 43.14 15.67 11.61
C GLY A 78 43.95 15.62 10.30
N GLY A 79 43.30 15.69 9.15
CA GLY A 79 43.97 15.85 7.86
C GLY A 79 44.45 17.29 7.64
N ASP A 80 45.68 17.45 7.16
CA ASP A 80 46.21 18.76 6.76
C ASP A 80 45.69 19.13 5.37
N GLN A 81 44.88 20.20 5.30
CA GLN A 81 44.35 20.70 4.04
C GLN A 81 44.39 22.23 4.01
N ASP A 82 45.30 22.78 3.20
CA ASP A 82 45.66 24.21 3.23
C ASP A 82 44.57 25.16 2.68
N SER A 83 43.63 24.68 1.87
CA SER A 83 42.49 25.50 1.42
C SER A 83 41.31 24.69 0.87
N ILE A 84 40.11 25.01 1.34
CA ILE A 84 38.84 24.49 0.80
C ILE A 84 38.22 25.60 -0.07
N ARG A 85 38.23 25.42 -1.39
CA ARG A 85 37.76 26.43 -2.37
C ARG A 85 36.27 26.26 -2.68
N TRP A 86 35.42 26.87 -1.85
CA TRP A 86 33.96 26.78 -1.96
C TRP A 86 33.35 27.87 -2.88
N GLU A 87 34.07 28.96 -3.13
CA GLU A 87 33.61 30.14 -3.88
C GLU A 87 33.15 29.83 -5.32
N PRO A 88 33.85 28.97 -6.09
CA PRO A 88 33.39 28.62 -7.43
C PRO A 88 32.05 27.86 -7.43
N VAL A 89 31.81 27.04 -6.40
CA VAL A 89 30.56 26.29 -6.24
C VAL A 89 29.44 27.23 -5.81
N ALA A 90 29.72 28.20 -4.93
CA ALA A 90 28.79 29.26 -4.56
C ALA A 90 28.36 30.12 -5.75
N LEU A 91 29.27 30.46 -6.66
CA LEU A 91 28.92 31.20 -7.87
C LEU A 91 27.98 30.40 -8.78
N LEU A 92 28.22 29.10 -8.93
CA LEU A 92 27.33 28.20 -9.68
C LEU A 92 25.96 28.11 -9.03
N ALA A 93 25.89 27.93 -7.71
CA ALA A 93 24.65 27.89 -6.94
C ALA A 93 23.85 29.19 -7.07
N LYS A 94 24.52 30.35 -7.04
CA LYS A 94 23.88 31.65 -7.25
C LYS A 94 23.28 31.79 -8.65
N LYS A 95 24.03 31.44 -9.69
CA LYS A 95 23.55 31.47 -11.09
C LYS A 95 22.36 30.52 -11.29
N ALA A 96 22.45 29.33 -10.72
CA ALA A 96 21.39 28.33 -10.70
C ALA A 96 20.10 28.86 -10.06
N SER A 97 20.21 29.39 -8.84
CA SER A 97 19.10 29.96 -8.08
C SER A 97 18.42 31.11 -8.83
N LEU A 98 19.21 31.99 -9.45
CA LEU A 98 18.69 33.10 -10.25
C LEU A 98 17.93 32.59 -11.48
N HIS A 99 18.54 31.69 -12.25
CA HIS A 99 17.92 31.11 -13.44
C HIS A 99 16.59 30.42 -13.11
N TYR A 100 16.56 29.65 -12.02
CA TYR A 100 15.34 29.00 -11.55
C TYR A 100 14.21 29.98 -11.26
N ARG A 101 14.46 30.98 -10.41
CA ARG A 101 13.45 32.00 -10.05
C ARG A 101 12.93 32.78 -11.25
N THR A 102 13.83 33.10 -12.18
CA THR A 102 13.49 33.98 -13.30
C THR A 102 12.77 33.27 -14.44
N HIS A 103 13.11 32.01 -14.72
CA HIS A 103 12.62 31.33 -15.93
C HIS A 103 11.81 30.06 -15.65
N LEU A 104 12.07 29.37 -14.55
CA LEU A 104 11.54 28.01 -14.35
C LEU A 104 10.50 27.92 -13.24
N GLU A 105 10.58 28.76 -12.21
CA GLU A 105 9.79 28.64 -10.97
C GLU A 105 8.29 28.39 -11.23
N ARG A 106 7.65 29.23 -12.06
CA ARG A 106 6.23 29.07 -12.40
C ARG A 106 5.92 27.75 -13.10
N THR A 107 6.69 27.40 -14.12
CA THR A 107 6.50 26.16 -14.89
C THR A 107 6.70 24.93 -13.99
N MET A 108 7.67 25.02 -13.08
CA MET A 108 8.04 23.97 -12.15
C MET A 108 6.98 23.76 -11.07
N GLU A 109 6.39 24.84 -10.57
CA GLU A 109 5.25 24.80 -9.64
C GLU A 109 4.02 24.15 -10.28
N GLU A 110 3.70 24.52 -11.52
CA GLU A 110 2.59 23.91 -12.27
C GLU A 110 2.81 22.40 -12.45
N ARG A 111 4.02 21.99 -12.84
CA ARG A 111 4.39 20.56 -13.01
C ARG A 111 4.40 19.78 -11.70
N LEU A 112 4.88 20.37 -10.61
CA LEU A 112 4.79 19.77 -9.27
C LEU A 112 3.33 19.55 -8.87
N GLY A 113 2.47 20.54 -9.12
CA GLY A 113 1.04 20.45 -8.86
C GLY A 113 0.38 19.32 -9.65
N GLU A 114 0.72 19.15 -10.92
CA GLU A 114 0.28 18.01 -11.74
C GLU A 114 0.76 16.68 -11.16
N GLY A 115 2.05 16.57 -10.80
CA GLY A 115 2.63 15.37 -10.21
C GLY A 115 1.95 14.95 -8.91
N LEU A 116 1.65 15.91 -8.03
CA LEU A 116 0.92 15.67 -6.78
C LEU A 116 -0.50 15.17 -7.04
N ARG A 117 -1.23 15.80 -7.97
CA ARG A 117 -2.58 15.35 -8.36
C ARG A 117 -2.56 13.95 -8.95
N LEU A 118 -1.59 13.64 -9.80
CA LEU A 118 -1.44 12.32 -10.41
C LEU A 118 -1.14 11.25 -9.35
N LYS A 119 -0.21 11.51 -8.42
CA LYS A 119 0.07 10.60 -7.30
C LYS A 119 -1.15 10.37 -6.42
N ALA A 120 -1.92 11.42 -6.13
CA ALA A 120 -3.16 11.31 -5.36
C ALA A 120 -4.20 10.46 -6.11
N ALA A 121 -4.41 10.72 -7.40
CA ALA A 121 -5.32 9.93 -8.25
C ALA A 121 -4.90 8.45 -8.32
N GLN A 122 -3.61 8.17 -8.49
CA GLN A 122 -3.08 6.80 -8.47
C GLN A 122 -3.32 6.10 -7.13
N ARG A 123 -3.18 6.80 -6.00
CA ARG A 123 -3.48 6.24 -4.68
C ARG A 123 -4.96 5.88 -4.55
N ILE A 124 -5.86 6.77 -5.00
CA ILE A 124 -7.30 6.51 -4.99
C ILE A 124 -7.63 5.28 -5.85
N LEU A 125 -7.12 5.21 -7.08
CA LEU A 125 -7.34 4.07 -7.96
C LEU A 125 -6.86 2.75 -7.37
N ARG A 126 -5.73 2.74 -6.64
CA ARG A 126 -5.26 1.54 -5.94
C ARG A 126 -6.19 1.12 -4.80
N LEU A 127 -6.72 2.08 -4.04
CA LEU A 127 -7.70 1.81 -2.98
C LEU A 127 -8.99 1.25 -3.57
N ASP A 128 -9.48 1.84 -4.67
CA ASP A 128 -10.68 1.37 -5.36
C ASP A 128 -10.49 -0.07 -5.87
N SER A 129 -9.35 -0.37 -6.51
CA SER A 129 -9.00 -1.73 -6.95
C SER A 129 -9.02 -2.73 -5.79
N PHE A 130 -8.39 -2.36 -4.66
CA PHE A 130 -8.37 -3.20 -3.47
C PHE A 130 -9.77 -3.45 -2.89
N MET A 131 -10.63 -2.43 -2.86
CA MET A 131 -12.01 -2.56 -2.40
C MET A 131 -12.84 -3.49 -3.31
N VAL A 132 -12.66 -3.37 -4.63
CA VAL A 132 -13.32 -4.25 -5.61
C VAL A 132 -12.86 -5.70 -5.42
N GLU A 133 -11.56 -5.96 -5.33
CA GLU A 133 -11.01 -7.30 -5.11
C GLU A 133 -11.53 -7.93 -3.81
N SER A 134 -11.56 -7.17 -2.72
CA SER A 134 -12.10 -7.61 -1.43
C SER A 134 -13.59 -7.97 -1.52
N THR A 135 -14.37 -7.14 -2.22
CA THR A 135 -15.81 -7.36 -2.41
C THR A 135 -16.08 -8.59 -3.28
N VAL A 136 -15.36 -8.74 -4.40
CA VAL A 136 -15.44 -9.92 -5.28
C VAL A 136 -15.09 -11.19 -4.50
N THR A 137 -13.97 -11.18 -3.76
CA THR A 137 -13.55 -12.32 -2.94
C THR A 137 -14.61 -12.72 -1.92
N LYS A 138 -15.27 -11.73 -1.29
CA LYS A 138 -16.36 -12.00 -0.34
C LYS A 138 -17.56 -12.62 -1.05
N LEU A 139 -17.98 -12.04 -2.18
CA LEU A 139 -19.10 -12.56 -2.97
C LEU A 139 -18.84 -13.97 -3.49
N GLU A 140 -17.64 -14.30 -3.92
CA GLU A 140 -17.26 -15.64 -4.35
C GLU A 140 -17.36 -16.66 -3.20
N LYS A 141 -16.92 -16.29 -1.99
CA LYS A 141 -17.05 -17.11 -0.78
C LYS A 141 -18.50 -17.31 -0.37
N ASP A 142 -19.30 -16.25 -0.40
CA ASP A 142 -20.71 -16.33 -0.03
C ASP A 142 -21.50 -17.16 -1.07
N THR A 143 -21.19 -16.99 -2.36
CA THR A 143 -21.79 -17.77 -3.45
C THR A 143 -21.44 -19.25 -3.37
N THR A 144 -20.18 -19.58 -3.06
CA THR A 144 -19.75 -20.99 -2.91
C THR A 144 -20.44 -21.65 -1.72
N LYS A 145 -20.53 -20.98 -0.57
CA LYS A 145 -21.27 -21.47 0.59
C LYS A 145 -22.75 -21.70 0.28
N ALA A 146 -23.43 -20.71 -0.30
CA ALA A 146 -24.84 -20.83 -0.65
C ALA A 146 -25.10 -21.98 -1.64
N ARG A 147 -24.21 -22.18 -2.61
CA ARG A 147 -24.28 -23.31 -3.54
C ARG A 147 -24.14 -24.65 -2.82
N ASP A 148 -23.19 -24.76 -1.90
CA ASP A 148 -22.93 -26.00 -1.18
C ASP A 148 -24.07 -26.33 -0.19
N GLU A 149 -24.65 -25.32 0.46
CA GLU A 149 -25.86 -25.44 1.31
C GLU A 149 -27.06 -25.92 0.49
N LEU A 150 -27.35 -25.28 -0.65
CA LEU A 150 -28.45 -25.69 -1.53
C LEU A 150 -28.26 -27.13 -2.05
N LYS A 151 -27.03 -27.52 -2.38
CA LYS A 151 -26.73 -28.88 -2.81
C LYS A 151 -27.03 -29.88 -1.69
N TRP A 152 -26.60 -29.57 -0.47
CA TRP A 152 -26.87 -30.42 0.70
C TRP A 152 -28.36 -30.57 0.99
N GLU A 153 -29.12 -29.46 0.96
CA GLU A 153 -30.58 -29.49 1.13
C GLU A 153 -31.28 -30.33 0.06
N LEU A 154 -30.85 -30.21 -1.19
CA LEU A 154 -31.41 -30.97 -2.30
C LEU A 154 -31.14 -32.48 -2.15
N GLU A 155 -29.95 -32.87 -1.72
CA GLU A 155 -29.61 -34.26 -1.41
C GLU A 155 -30.46 -34.81 -0.25
N GLN A 156 -30.66 -34.02 0.81
CA GLN A 156 -31.54 -34.40 1.93
C GLN A 156 -32.99 -34.60 1.47
N LEU A 157 -33.54 -33.66 0.69
CA LEU A 157 -34.90 -33.77 0.15
C LEU A 157 -35.05 -34.97 -0.78
N GLN A 158 -34.05 -35.28 -1.60
CA GLN A 158 -34.05 -36.49 -2.44
C GLN A 158 -34.11 -37.77 -1.61
N GLN A 159 -33.32 -37.87 -0.54
CA GLN A 159 -33.33 -39.01 0.37
C GLN A 159 -34.69 -39.16 1.08
N GLN A 160 -35.24 -38.06 1.62
CA GLN A 160 -36.57 -38.06 2.24
C GLN A 160 -37.66 -38.50 1.26
N ASN A 161 -37.64 -38.00 0.02
CA ASN A 161 -38.62 -38.37 -1.00
C ASN A 161 -38.50 -39.86 -1.39
N ALA A 162 -37.28 -40.39 -1.50
CA ALA A 162 -37.06 -41.82 -1.74
C ALA A 162 -37.63 -42.68 -0.60
N GLN A 163 -37.43 -42.26 0.64
CA GLN A 163 -37.98 -42.94 1.81
C GLN A 163 -39.51 -42.90 1.83
N LEU A 164 -40.12 -41.73 1.63
CA LEU A 164 -41.58 -41.58 1.55
C LEU A 164 -42.20 -42.44 0.44
N ARG A 165 -41.53 -42.58 -0.71
CA ARG A 165 -41.97 -43.48 -1.79
C ARG A 165 -41.95 -44.96 -1.36
N LYS A 166 -40.96 -45.37 -0.56
CA LYS A 166 -40.89 -46.73 -0.02
C LYS A 166 -42.02 -46.97 0.97
N ASP A 167 -42.23 -46.04 1.90
CA ASP A 167 -43.26 -46.15 2.93
C ASP A 167 -44.66 -46.15 2.30
N ASN A 168 -44.90 -45.31 1.27
CA ASN A 168 -46.16 -45.30 0.54
C ASN A 168 -46.46 -46.64 -0.15
N ARG A 169 -45.44 -47.28 -0.76
CA ARG A 169 -45.59 -48.62 -1.34
C ARG A 169 -45.93 -49.67 -0.28
N GLN A 170 -45.25 -49.62 0.87
CA GLN A 170 -45.52 -50.54 1.97
C GLN A 170 -46.94 -50.39 2.52
N LEU A 171 -47.38 -49.15 2.77
CA LEU A 171 -48.74 -48.85 3.23
C LEU A 171 -49.81 -49.35 2.25
N LYS A 172 -49.58 -49.21 0.94
CA LYS A 172 -50.49 -49.76 -0.08
C LYS A 172 -50.61 -51.29 0.01
N MET A 173 -49.49 -51.99 0.24
CA MET A 173 -49.51 -53.45 0.40
C MET A 173 -50.23 -53.87 1.68
N ASP A 174 -49.98 -53.17 2.79
CA ASP A 174 -50.61 -53.48 4.07
C ASP A 174 -52.11 -53.17 4.05
N HIS A 175 -52.51 -52.08 3.38
CA HIS A 175 -53.91 -51.75 3.14
C HIS A 175 -54.64 -52.86 2.38
N MET A 176 -54.09 -53.32 1.25
CA MET A 176 -54.68 -54.42 0.46
C MET A 176 -54.82 -55.71 1.29
N ARG A 177 -53.81 -56.07 2.09
CA ARG A 177 -53.88 -57.24 2.98
C ARG A 177 -54.99 -57.12 4.02
N LEU A 178 -55.16 -55.93 4.59
CA LEU A 178 -56.22 -55.66 5.55
C LEU A 178 -57.59 -55.73 4.90
N GLU A 179 -57.77 -55.15 3.71
CA GLU A 179 -59.00 -55.26 2.93
C GLU A 179 -59.39 -56.72 2.68
N THR A 180 -58.47 -57.56 2.19
CA THR A 180 -58.75 -58.99 1.97
C THR A 180 -59.14 -59.72 3.27
N ARG A 181 -58.52 -59.38 4.39
CA ARG A 181 -58.87 -59.95 5.70
C ARG A 181 -60.26 -59.51 6.17
N VAL A 182 -60.61 -58.25 5.95
CA VAL A 182 -61.95 -57.72 6.25
C VAL A 182 -62.99 -58.45 5.42
N GLU A 183 -62.79 -58.60 4.11
CA GLU A 183 -63.69 -59.34 3.22
C GLU A 183 -63.90 -60.80 3.68
N MET A 184 -62.81 -61.51 4.03
CA MET A 184 -62.91 -62.88 4.57
C MET A 184 -63.71 -62.94 5.87
N LEU A 185 -63.49 -61.99 6.78
CA LEU A 185 -64.22 -61.92 8.04
C LEU A 185 -65.70 -61.63 7.79
N GLU A 186 -66.02 -60.66 6.94
CA GLU A 186 -67.40 -60.37 6.54
C GLU A 186 -68.10 -61.60 5.97
N GLN A 187 -67.41 -62.38 5.12
CA GLN A 187 -67.98 -63.60 4.56
C GLN A 187 -68.23 -64.66 5.64
N LYS A 188 -67.29 -64.85 6.58
CA LYS A 188 -67.47 -65.75 7.72
C LYS A 188 -68.64 -65.32 8.61
N PHE A 189 -68.76 -64.03 8.90
CA PHE A 189 -69.88 -63.48 9.66
C PHE A 189 -71.22 -63.69 8.93
N LYS A 190 -71.27 -63.44 7.62
CA LYS A 190 -72.47 -63.73 6.80
C LYS A 190 -72.86 -65.20 6.86
N THR A 191 -71.89 -66.12 6.79
CA THR A 191 -72.15 -67.57 6.91
C THR A 191 -72.64 -67.94 8.31
N LEU A 192 -72.00 -67.45 9.37
CA LEU A 192 -72.43 -67.69 10.76
C LEU A 192 -73.85 -67.17 11.00
N ALA A 193 -74.17 -65.97 10.52
CA ALA A 193 -75.50 -65.38 10.65
C ALA A 193 -76.58 -66.26 9.98
N ARG A 194 -76.27 -66.92 8.86
CA ARG A 194 -77.18 -67.88 8.20
C ARG A 194 -77.32 -69.21 8.94
N LEU A 195 -76.33 -69.63 9.70
CA LEU A 195 -76.37 -70.87 10.48
C LEU A 195 -77.08 -70.70 11.83
N LEU A 196 -77.19 -69.45 12.30
CA LEU A 196 -77.86 -69.08 13.55
C LEU A 196 -79.30 -68.59 13.33
N SER A 197 -79.76 -68.51 12.07
CA SER A 197 -81.13 -68.19 11.65
C SER A 197 -81.91 -69.45 11.30
#